data_AF-A0A565AW14-F1
#
_entry.id   AF-A0A565AW14-F1
#
_cell.length_a   1.000
_cell.length_b   1.000
_cell.length_c   1.000
_cell.angle_alpha   90.00
_cell.angle_beta   90.00
_cell.angle_gamma   90.00
#
_symmetry.space_group_name_H-M   'P 1'
#
loop_
_entity.id
_entity.type
_entity.pdbx_description
1 polymer ?
#
loop_
_entity_poly.entity_id
_entity_poly.type
_entity_poly.pdbx_seq_one_letter_code
_entity_poly.pdbx_strand_id
1 'polypeptide(L)'
;MIVAGGECDSNGTCAYMSPERLDQQERRFGEVGLAGDVWSLGVVVLECYLGRYSLIKDGDKPDWAALICAICCSEKVEIPVSGSPEFRGFVERCLEKDWRKRGTVEEFLLHPFVRKIEK
;
A
#
# COMPACT_ATOMS: atom_id res chain seq x y z
N MET A 1 -3.85 -10.29 -19.99
CA MET A 1 -2.83 -11.32 -19.72
C MET A 1 -1.69 -10.60 -19.03
N ILE A 2 -1.67 -10.59 -17.69
CA ILE A 2 -0.55 -10.00 -16.95
C ILE A 2 0.58 -11.03 -17.02
N VAL A 3 1.70 -10.61 -17.61
CA VAL A 3 2.93 -11.41 -17.71
C VAL A 3 3.55 -11.49 -16.31
N ALA A 4 3.31 -12.60 -15.61
CA ALA A 4 4.01 -12.94 -14.38
C ALA A 4 5.34 -13.60 -14.76
N GLY A 5 6.37 -12.79 -14.96
CA GLY A 5 7.72 -13.24 -15.30
C GLY A 5 8.73 -12.21 -14.86
N GLY A 6 8.98 -12.13 -13.56
CA GLY A 6 10.03 -11.30 -12.98
C GLY A 6 10.23 -11.68 -11.53
N GLU A 7 11.34 -12.35 -11.23
CA GLU A 7 11.89 -12.35 -9.87
C GLU A 7 12.12 -10.90 -9.45
N CYS A 8 11.89 -10.64 -8.16
CA CYS A 8 11.99 -9.28 -7.66
C CYS A 8 13.46 -8.81 -7.69
N ASP A 9 13.79 -8.01 -8.69
CA ASP A 9 15.08 -7.34 -8.81
C ASP A 9 15.29 -6.39 -7.62
N SER A 10 16.01 -6.90 -6.60
CA SER A 10 16.96 -6.27 -5.66
C SER A 10 16.78 -4.84 -5.09
N ASN A 11 15.72 -4.09 -5.41
CA ASN A 11 15.55 -2.69 -5.00
C ASN A 11 14.32 -2.42 -4.11
N GLY A 12 13.77 -3.43 -3.42
CA GLY A 12 12.74 -3.22 -2.40
C GLY A 12 12.21 -4.49 -1.75
N THR A 13 11.51 -4.35 -0.62
CA THR A 13 10.75 -5.45 -0.02
C THR A 13 9.40 -5.54 -0.71
N CYS A 14 9.25 -6.54 -1.55
CA CYS A 14 8.22 -6.53 -2.57
C CYS A 14 6.80 -6.73 -2.02
N ALA A 15 6.69 -7.18 -0.78
CA ALA A 15 5.46 -7.16 0.00
C ALA A 15 4.82 -5.76 0.03
N TYR A 16 5.64 -4.72 0.14
CA TYR A 16 5.17 -3.34 0.30
C TYR A 16 5.06 -2.59 -1.03
N MET A 17 5.30 -3.24 -2.17
CA MET A 17 5.23 -2.57 -3.46
C MET A 17 3.80 -2.17 -3.83
N SER A 18 3.67 -0.99 -4.43
CA SER A 18 2.42 -0.50 -4.95
C SER A 18 2.05 -1.17 -6.29
N PRO A 19 0.75 -1.23 -6.65
CA PRO A 19 0.30 -1.89 -7.88
C PRO A 19 0.98 -1.36 -9.15
N GLU A 20 1.18 -0.04 -9.23
CA GLU A 20 1.80 0.61 -10.40
C GLU A 20 3.30 0.32 -10.55
N ARG A 21 4.00 -0.08 -9.48
CA ARG A 21 5.42 -0.50 -9.55
C ARG A 21 5.58 -1.92 -10.10
N LEU A 22 4.51 -2.73 -10.04
CA LEU A 22 4.48 -4.09 -10.60
C LEU A 22 4.18 -4.08 -12.10
N ASP A 23 3.54 -3.03 -12.61
CA ASP A 23 3.40 -2.79 -14.04
C ASP A 23 4.65 -2.10 -14.58
N GLN A 24 5.45 -2.83 -15.38
CA GLN A 24 6.73 -2.34 -15.90
C GLN A 24 6.59 -1.08 -16.78
N GLN A 25 5.40 -0.78 -17.28
CA GLN A 25 5.14 0.33 -18.19
C GLN A 25 5.06 1.71 -17.50
N GLU A 26 4.81 1.75 -16.18
CA GLU A 26 4.66 2.98 -15.37
C GLU A 26 5.82 3.22 -14.39
N ARG A 27 7.02 2.68 -14.66
CA ARG A 27 8.27 3.02 -13.93
C ARG A 27 8.77 4.45 -14.18
N ARG A 28 7.87 5.44 -14.14
CA ARG A 28 8.16 6.85 -14.38
C ARG A 28 8.67 7.51 -13.09
N PHE A 29 9.85 8.10 -13.18
CA PHE A 29 10.44 8.91 -12.12
C PHE A 29 9.57 10.15 -11.81
N GLY A 30 9.43 10.50 -10.53
CA GLY A 30 8.66 11.68 -10.07
C GLY A 30 7.48 11.31 -9.17
N GLU A 31 6.31 11.89 -9.42
CA GLU A 31 5.09 11.76 -8.60
C GLU A 31 4.61 10.32 -8.41
N VAL A 32 4.82 9.44 -9.40
CA VAL A 32 4.52 7.99 -9.30
C VAL A 32 5.39 7.31 -8.23
N GLY A 33 6.64 7.75 -8.08
CA GLY A 33 7.55 7.24 -7.05
C GLY A 33 7.04 7.57 -5.65
N LEU A 34 6.70 8.84 -5.41
CA LEU A 34 6.16 9.31 -4.13
C LEU A 34 4.81 8.66 -3.80
N ALA A 35 3.92 8.52 -4.79
CA ALA A 35 2.67 7.80 -4.62
C ALA A 35 2.93 6.33 -4.19
N GLY A 36 3.92 5.67 -4.77
CA GLY A 36 4.32 4.31 -4.37
C GLY A 36 4.84 4.23 -2.92
N ASP A 37 5.55 5.25 -2.45
CA ASP A 37 6.01 5.31 -1.05
C ASP A 37 4.84 5.54 -0.09
N VAL A 38 3.82 6.32 -0.48
CA VAL A 38 2.57 6.50 0.29
C VAL A 38 1.82 5.17 0.45
N TRP A 39 1.76 4.34 -0.60
CA TRP A 39 1.17 3.01 -0.50
C TRP A 39 1.94 2.14 0.50
N SER A 40 3.27 2.11 0.36
CA SER A 40 4.16 1.35 1.24
C SER A 40 3.94 1.74 2.71
N LEU A 41 3.82 3.05 2.98
CA LEU A 41 3.48 3.58 4.30
C LEU A 41 2.12 3.07 4.80
N GLY A 42 1.08 3.09 3.95
CA GLY A 42 -0.24 2.59 4.31
C GLY A 42 -0.22 1.12 4.73
N VAL A 43 0.54 0.28 4.03
CA VAL A 43 0.71 -1.14 4.36
C VAL A 43 1.40 -1.30 5.71
N VAL A 44 2.50 -0.58 5.96
CA VAL A 44 3.24 -0.60 7.23
C VAL A 44 2.37 -0.12 8.39
N VAL A 45 1.66 1.00 8.24
CA VAL A 45 0.79 1.54 9.29
C VAL A 45 -0.32 0.57 9.65
N LEU A 46 -0.92 -0.08 8.66
CA LEU A 46 -1.94 -1.11 8.89
C LEU A 46 -1.37 -2.36 9.55
N GLU A 47 -0.18 -2.79 9.15
CA GLU A 47 0.54 -3.92 9.76
C GLU A 47 0.88 -3.62 11.23
N CYS A 48 1.39 -2.43 11.53
CA CYS A 48 1.66 -2.01 12.91
C CYS A 48 0.39 -2.03 13.78
N TYR A 49 -0.76 -1.68 13.21
CA TYR A 49 -2.04 -1.73 13.92
C TYR A 49 -2.53 -3.16 14.15
N LEU A 50 -2.42 -4.02 13.14
CA LEU A 50 -2.89 -5.41 13.19
C LEU A 50 -1.93 -6.35 13.95
N GLY A 51 -0.65 -5.97 14.08
CA GLY A 51 0.41 -6.82 14.63
C GLY A 51 0.83 -7.96 13.70
N ARG A 52 0.37 -7.93 12.45
CA ARG A 52 0.64 -8.93 11.40
C ARG A 52 0.50 -8.30 10.02
N TYR A 53 1.11 -8.94 9.03
CA TYR A 53 1.06 -8.47 7.66
C TYR A 53 -0.38 -8.46 7.11
N SER A 54 -0.80 -7.33 6.53
CA SER A 54 -2.21 -7.03 6.28
C SER A 54 -2.76 -7.55 4.96
N LEU A 55 -1.89 -7.81 3.97
CA LEU A 55 -2.32 -8.20 2.62
C LEU A 55 -2.39 -9.72 2.40
N ILE A 56 -1.94 -10.53 3.36
CA ILE A 56 -1.92 -11.99 3.27
C ILE A 56 -2.57 -12.57 4.53
N LYS A 57 -3.35 -13.64 4.36
CA LYS A 57 -4.08 -14.26 5.46
C LYS A 57 -3.13 -15.07 6.35
N ASP A 58 -3.50 -15.19 7.63
CA ASP A 58 -2.74 -15.97 8.60
C ASP A 58 -2.64 -17.44 8.14
N GLY A 59 -1.40 -17.93 7.98
CA GLY A 59 -1.10 -19.30 7.58
C GLY A 59 -0.80 -19.52 6.10
N ASP A 60 -1.02 -18.54 5.23
CA ASP A 60 -0.62 -18.63 3.83
C ASP A 60 0.89 -18.41 3.69
N LYS A 61 1.57 -19.29 2.94
CA LYS A 61 2.95 -19.03 2.50
C LYS A 61 2.88 -18.01 1.37
N PRO A 62 3.47 -16.82 1.52
CA PRO A 62 3.41 -15.82 0.48
C PRO A 62 4.30 -16.24 -0.69
N ASP A 63 3.70 -16.82 -1.73
CA ASP A 63 4.36 -16.90 -3.03
C ASP A 63 4.18 -15.58 -3.80
N TRP A 64 5.02 -15.37 -4.81
CA TRP A 64 4.99 -14.15 -5.63
C TRP A 64 3.64 -13.90 -6.28
N ALA A 65 2.95 -14.96 -6.71
CA ALA A 65 1.70 -14.84 -7.44
C ALA A 65 0.56 -14.42 -6.50
N ALA A 66 0.50 -14.99 -5.30
CA ALA A 66 -0.44 -14.62 -4.26
C ALA A 66 -0.26 -13.15 -3.84
N LEU A 67 0.99 -12.71 -3.71
CA LEU A 67 1.32 -11.33 -3.38
C LEU A 67 0.89 -10.35 -4.47
N ILE A 68 1.19 -10.64 -5.74
CA ILE A 68 0.75 -9.83 -6.89
C ILE A 68 -0.78 -9.79 -6.95
N CYS A 69 -1.44 -10.92 -6.72
CA CYS A 69 -2.91 -10.99 -6.69
C CYS A 69 -3.48 -10.13 -5.56
N ALA A 70 -2.89 -10.19 -4.36
CA ALA A 70 -3.32 -9.36 -3.23
C ALA A 70 -3.17 -7.86 -3.52
N ILE A 71 -2.06 -7.45 -4.13
CA ILE A 71 -1.78 -6.03 -4.42
C ILE A 71 -2.62 -5.54 -5.61
N CYS A 72 -2.62 -6.25 -6.73
CA CYS A 72 -3.24 -5.80 -7.98
C CYS A 72 -4.73 -6.13 -8.07
N CYS A 73 -5.16 -7.30 -7.58
CA CYS A 73 -6.49 -7.85 -7.82
C CYS A 73 -7.45 -7.74 -6.63
N SER A 74 -6.95 -7.63 -5.39
CA SER A 74 -7.83 -7.58 -4.21
C SER A 74 -8.68 -6.31 -4.16
N GLU A 75 -10.01 -6.42 -4.14
CA GLU A 75 -10.91 -5.29 -4.34
C GLU A 75 -10.81 -4.21 -3.25
N LYS A 76 -10.58 -4.62 -1.99
CA LYS A 76 -10.38 -3.70 -0.87
C LYS A 76 -9.53 -4.34 0.22
N VAL A 77 -8.59 -3.58 0.77
CA VAL A 77 -7.83 -4.01 1.97
C VAL A 77 -8.77 -3.95 3.18
N GLU A 78 -8.82 -5.04 3.94
CA GLU A 78 -9.66 -5.13 5.13
C GLU A 78 -9.07 -4.30 6.26
N ILE A 79 -9.67 -3.12 6.51
CA ILE A 79 -9.26 -2.25 7.59
C ILE A 79 -10.19 -2.50 8.79
N PRO A 80 -9.65 -2.84 9.96
CA PRO A 80 -10.45 -3.24 11.11
C PRO A 80 -11.30 -2.07 11.63
N VAL A 81 -12.58 -2.36 11.92
CA VAL A 81 -13.55 -1.38 12.45
C VAL A 81 -13.17 -0.85 13.83
N SER A 82 -12.30 -1.56 14.55
CA SER A 82 -11.74 -1.13 15.84
C SER A 82 -10.82 0.09 15.71
N GLY A 83 -10.35 0.41 14.50
CA GLY A 83 -9.55 1.60 14.24
C GLY A 83 -10.38 2.88 14.37
N SER A 84 -9.75 3.96 14.84
CA SER A 84 -10.41 5.28 14.87
C SER A 84 -10.85 5.71 13.45
N PRO A 85 -11.92 6.50 13.31
CA PRO A 85 -12.35 6.99 11.99
C PRO A 85 -11.22 7.68 11.22
N GLU A 86 -10.35 8.42 11.91
CA GLU A 86 -9.21 9.12 11.30
C GLU A 86 -8.12 8.14 10.86
N PHE A 87 -7.84 7.10 11.64
CA PHE A 87 -6.90 6.05 11.23
C PHE A 87 -7.43 5.31 9.99
N ARG A 88 -8.70 4.91 10.02
CA ARG A 88 -9.33 4.20 8.90
C ARG A 88 -9.31 5.04 7.63
N GLY A 89 -9.72 6.31 7.71
CA GLY A 89 -9.69 7.22 6.57
C GLY A 89 -8.28 7.48 6.03
N PHE A 90 -7.27 7.55 6.92
CA PHE A 90 -5.87 7.68 6.51
C PHE A 90 -5.41 6.46 5.71
N VAL A 91 -5.60 5.26 6.25
CA VAL A 91 -5.17 4.00 5.61
C VAL A 91 -5.93 3.76 4.31
N GLU A 92 -7.25 4.01 4.26
CA GLU A 92 -8.04 3.89 3.03
C GLU A 92 -7.48 4.78 1.91
N ARG A 93 -7.08 6.01 2.25
CA ARG A 93 -6.54 6.96 1.26
C ARG A 93 -5.11 6.60 0.83
N CYS A 94 -4.29 6.01 1.72
CA CYS A 94 -2.96 5.52 1.37
C CYS A 94 -3.02 4.30 0.43
N LEU A 95 -3.99 3.40 0.67
CA LEU A 95 -4.17 2.15 -0.05
C LEU A 95 -5.13 2.28 -1.25
N GLU A 96 -5.25 3.47 -1.81
CA GLU A 96 -5.91 3.69 -3.10
C GLU A 96 -5.05 3.10 -4.22
N LYS A 97 -5.64 2.22 -5.04
CA LYS A 97 -4.92 1.50 -6.09
C LYS A 97 -4.57 2.40 -7.25
N ASP A 98 -5.46 3.32 -7.61
CA ASP A 98 -5.18 4.30 -8.66
C ASP A 98 -4.25 5.38 -8.10
N TRP A 99 -2.96 5.32 -8.47
CA TRP A 99 -1.97 6.29 -7.99
C TRP A 99 -2.36 7.74 -8.30
N ARG A 100 -3.18 7.99 -9.32
CA ARG A 100 -3.68 9.34 -9.68
C ARG A 100 -4.74 9.86 -8.71
N LYS A 101 -5.41 8.97 -7.96
CA LYS A 101 -6.41 9.28 -6.94
C LYS A 101 -5.85 9.17 -5.53
N ARG A 102 -4.71 8.50 -5.37
CA ARG A 102 -3.99 8.38 -4.10
C ARG A 102 -3.57 9.78 -3.62
N GLY A 103 -3.72 10.02 -2.33
CA GLY A 103 -3.39 11.33 -1.75
C GLY A 103 -1.90 11.65 -1.92
N THR A 104 -1.61 12.95 -2.05
CA THR A 104 -0.23 13.47 -2.05
C THR A 104 0.34 13.52 -0.63
N VAL A 105 1.66 13.58 -0.51
CA VAL A 105 2.34 13.67 0.80
C VAL A 105 1.87 14.91 1.56
N GLU A 106 1.71 16.05 0.87
CA GLU A 106 1.23 17.32 1.41
C GLU A 106 -0.18 17.19 1.99
N GLU A 107 -1.09 16.49 1.31
CA GLU A 107 -2.43 16.22 1.82
C GLU A 107 -2.41 15.31 3.05
N PHE A 108 -1.50 14.34 3.11
CA PHE A 108 -1.37 13.43 4.25
C PHE A 108 -0.77 14.11 5.48
N LEU A 109 0.17 15.04 5.30
CA LEU A 109 0.67 15.88 6.38
C LEU A 109 -0.45 16.73 7.01
N LEU A 110 -1.42 17.15 6.21
CA LEU A 110 -2.59 17.89 6.69
C LEU A 110 -3.70 16.98 7.25
N HIS A 111 -3.58 15.65 7.11
CA HIS A 111 -4.62 14.72 7.51
C HIS A 111 -4.81 14.71 9.04
N PRO A 112 -6.06 14.66 9.56
CA PRO A 112 -6.34 14.66 10.99
C PRO A 112 -5.62 13.56 11.79
N PHE A 113 -5.28 12.45 11.14
CA PHE A 113 -4.50 11.37 11.76
C PHE A 113 -3.07 11.82 12.14
N VAL A 114 -2.39 12.55 11.24
CA VAL A 114 -1.00 13.01 11.44
C VAL A 114 -0.97 14.25 12.33
N ARG A 115 -1.83 15.23 12.05
CA ARG A 115 -1.88 16.50 12.81
C ARG A 115 -2.23 16.34 14.30
N LYS A 116 -2.86 15.22 14.70
CA LYS A 116 -3.12 14.94 16.13
C LYS A 116 -1.84 14.60 16.91
N ILE A 117 -0.75 14.22 16.24
CA ILE A 117 0.51 13.79 16.83
C ILE A 117 1.50 14.96 16.96
N GLU A 118 1.39 15.97 16.10
CA GLU A 118 2.15 17.22 16.23
C GLU A 118 1.66 18.02 17.44
N LYS A 119 2.36 17.87 18.57
CA LYS A 119 2.28 18.72 19.76
C LYS A 119 3.63 19.36 20.05
#